data_AF-A0A2H0P9J3-F1
#
_entry.id   AF-A0A2H0P9J3-F1
#
_cell.length_a   1.000
_cell.length_b   1.000
_cell.length_c   1.000
_cell.angle_alpha   90.00
_cell.angle_beta   90.00
_cell.angle_gamma   90.00
#
_symmetry.space_group_name_H-M   'P 1'
#
loop_
_entity.id
_entity.type
_entity.pdbx_description
1 polymer ?
#
loop_
_entity_poly.entity_id
_entity_poly.type
_entity_poly.pdbx_seq_one_letter_code
_entity_poly.pdbx_strand_id
1 'polypeptide(L)'
;MSDERTEEEKARSKRVHALVMIILGAIMSVCALAAGLIAMSPGVFPSWMTGGWGRRQTPPYRAPASPLVVFGEFYPGALARARTQHKLVLLHLAPSWSREARVMEETTYADAKTAEWIAANLVATRADPDERPDLAYLYGVGAWPTTALIDGEGRLMAGAARLTPKLLLPWAGLISNALTADPAKAAGFAADARKRLEAVRRRPERVTGGDDPVWGGVYYGRNEYAKTLEDQVRVALSTDAARAKAVLGFVERFMTLPGGGYASSVNGEVILPDGRIEEGSSYFAKDDAGRRAVGLPYEDRRLFSGPVADMARAVLLSEVATPAQKAHARRTLDFIWTHLVRGGRVSRFEGGMNDWPADQWSVIEAELAAGRPQRARQVFLRQDAALRAQGPNAYVDALRKRLAR
;
A
#
# COMPACT_ATOMS: atom_id res chain seq x y z
N MET A 1 62.23 12.66 34.12
CA MET A 1 61.92 14.04 33.68
C MET A 1 60.90 14.60 34.63
N SER A 2 61.34 15.44 35.56
CA SER A 2 60.51 16.09 36.59
C SER A 2 59.62 17.17 35.96
N ASP A 3 58.35 17.16 36.31
CA ASP A 3 57.31 18.06 35.80
C ASP A 3 57.49 19.47 36.39
N GLU A 4 58.29 20.31 35.73
CA GLU A 4 58.59 21.72 36.08
C GLU A 4 57.42 22.68 35.74
N ARG A 5 56.18 22.27 36.00
CA ARG A 5 55.04 23.22 35.92
C ARG A 5 55.04 24.11 37.16
N THR A 6 54.90 25.41 36.95
CA THR A 6 54.82 26.39 38.04
C THR A 6 53.58 26.13 38.91
N GLU A 7 53.59 26.52 40.19
CA GLU A 7 52.45 26.29 41.09
C GLU A 7 51.15 26.95 40.57
N GLU A 8 51.26 28.07 39.86
CA GLU A 8 50.13 28.72 39.18
C GLU A 8 49.58 27.90 38.01
N GLU A 9 50.44 27.25 37.21
CA GLU A 9 50.01 26.36 36.13
C GLU A 9 49.35 25.10 36.64
N LYS A 10 49.85 24.52 37.74
CA LYS A 10 49.20 23.40 38.42
C LYS A 10 47.83 23.79 38.96
N ALA A 11 47.71 24.98 39.56
CA ALA A 11 46.44 25.50 40.06
C ALA A 11 45.44 25.76 38.91
N ARG A 12 45.89 26.33 37.78
CA ARG A 12 45.08 26.55 36.58
C ARG A 12 44.62 25.23 35.95
N SER A 13 45.52 24.26 35.84
CA SER A 13 45.20 22.92 35.32
C SER A 13 44.14 22.22 36.18
N LYS A 14 44.25 22.28 37.50
CA LYS A 14 43.25 21.74 38.43
C LYS A 14 41.88 22.42 38.26
N ARG A 15 41.84 23.75 38.10
CA ARG A 15 40.59 24.49 37.86
C ARG A 15 39.95 24.12 36.52
N VAL A 16 40.74 23.99 35.46
CA VAL A 16 40.24 23.56 34.13
C VAL A 16 39.71 22.14 34.20
N HIS A 17 40.44 21.21 34.84
CA HIS A 17 39.99 19.83 34.99
C HIS A 17 38.70 19.74 35.80
N ALA A 18 38.59 20.49 36.90
CA ALA A 18 37.35 20.57 37.68
C ALA A 18 36.19 21.12 36.85
N LEU A 19 36.40 22.16 36.04
CA LEU A 19 35.38 22.72 35.16
C LEU A 19 34.93 21.71 34.10
N VAL A 20 35.87 21.00 33.47
CA VAL A 20 35.57 19.95 32.48
C VAL A 20 34.75 18.82 33.11
N MET A 21 35.12 18.38 34.33
CA MET A 21 34.38 17.34 35.05
C MET A 21 32.97 17.79 35.44
N ILE A 22 32.78 19.07 35.81
CA ILE A 22 31.46 19.64 36.08
C ILE A 22 30.61 19.69 34.80
N ILE A 23 31.18 20.11 33.67
CA ILE A 23 30.48 20.16 32.38
C ILE A 23 30.09 18.76 31.92
N LEU A 24 31.00 17.78 32.00
CA LEU A 24 30.70 16.38 31.65
C LEU A 24 29.61 15.81 32.58
N GLY A 25 29.69 16.07 33.88
CA GLY A 25 28.67 15.66 34.85
C GLY A 25 27.29 16.26 34.54
N ALA A 26 27.24 17.53 34.15
CA ALA A 26 25.99 18.19 33.74
C ALA A 26 25.42 17.59 32.44
N ILE A 27 26.27 17.36 31.42
CA ILE A 27 25.84 16.73 30.17
C ILE A 27 25.30 15.32 30.41
N MET A 28 26.03 14.51 31.18
CA MET A 28 25.60 13.14 31.51
C MET A 28 24.28 13.12 32.29
N SER A 29 24.09 14.07 33.21
CA SER A 29 22.85 14.20 33.99
C SER A 29 21.67 14.63 33.11
N VAL A 30 21.88 15.55 32.17
CA VAL A 30 20.86 15.95 31.19
C VAL A 30 20.50 14.79 30.26
N CYS A 31 21.48 14.03 29.78
CA CYS A 31 21.23 12.85 28.96
C CYS A 31 20.49 11.74 29.73
N ALA A 32 20.84 11.51 31.00
CA ALA A 32 20.16 10.53 31.85
C ALA A 32 18.72 10.94 32.16
N LEU A 33 18.47 12.22 32.46
CA LEU A 33 17.13 12.77 32.64
C LEU A 33 16.30 12.68 31.36
N ALA A 34 16.89 13.02 30.20
CA ALA A 34 16.23 12.86 28.90
C ALA A 34 15.88 11.40 28.62
N ALA A 35 16.78 10.46 28.88
CA ALA A 35 16.53 9.02 28.73
C ALA A 35 15.44 8.52 29.70
N GLY A 36 15.42 9.00 30.94
CA GLY A 36 14.36 8.71 31.92
C GLY A 36 13.00 9.25 31.48
N LEU A 37 12.92 10.50 31.03
CA LEU A 37 11.71 11.11 30.47
C LEU A 37 11.21 10.38 29.22
N ILE A 38 12.12 9.90 28.37
CA ILE A 38 11.81 9.07 27.21
C ILE A 38 11.23 7.71 27.63
N ALA A 39 11.84 7.03 28.61
CA ALA A 39 11.39 5.73 29.10
C ALA A 39 10.05 5.79 29.84
N MET A 40 9.70 6.95 30.42
CA MET A 40 8.46 7.17 31.17
C MET A 40 7.34 7.81 30.33
N SER A 41 7.58 8.16 29.07
CA SER A 41 6.57 8.72 28.18
C SER A 41 5.70 7.62 27.56
N PRO A 42 4.36 7.76 27.54
CA PRO A 42 3.47 6.81 26.87
C PRO A 42 3.59 6.96 25.34
N GLY A 43 4.64 6.37 24.76
CA GLY A 43 4.68 5.86 23.39
C GLY A 43 4.45 6.82 22.22
N VAL A 44 4.55 8.14 22.37
CA VAL A 44 4.43 9.08 21.24
C VAL A 44 5.71 9.89 21.07
N PHE A 45 6.65 9.35 20.28
CA PHE A 45 7.81 10.12 19.81
C PHE A 45 7.40 11.05 18.66
N PRO A 46 7.95 12.28 18.58
CA PRO A 46 7.87 13.09 17.36
C PRO A 46 8.45 12.31 16.18
N SER A 47 7.73 12.27 15.04
CA SER A 47 8.07 11.47 13.86
C SER A 47 9.44 11.79 13.25
N TRP A 48 10.06 12.92 13.57
CA TRP A 48 11.40 13.25 13.12
C TRP A 48 12.51 12.56 13.93
N MET A 49 12.25 12.12 15.18
CA MET A 49 13.24 11.46 16.05
C MET A 49 13.33 9.95 15.84
N THR A 50 12.24 9.28 15.46
CA THR A 50 12.24 7.83 15.17
C THR A 50 12.41 7.51 13.70
N GLY A 51 12.50 8.53 12.83
CA GLY A 51 12.29 8.38 11.41
C GLY A 51 10.87 7.89 11.16
N GLY A 52 9.93 8.80 10.91
CA GLY A 52 8.51 8.51 10.69
C GLY A 52 8.29 7.65 9.45
N TRP A 53 8.54 6.36 9.60
CA TRP A 53 8.40 5.32 8.58
C TRP A 53 7.20 4.41 8.92
N GLY A 54 6.93 4.22 10.22
CA GLY A 54 5.79 3.46 10.75
C GLY A 54 4.51 4.28 10.79
N ARG A 55 3.64 4.05 9.80
CA ARG A 55 2.54 4.94 9.41
C ARG A 55 3.04 6.37 9.11
N ARG A 56 3.65 6.56 7.94
CA ARG A 56 3.15 7.71 7.18
C ARG A 56 1.69 7.39 6.88
N GLN A 57 0.78 7.78 7.77
CA GLN A 57 -0.53 8.18 7.28
C GLN A 57 -0.19 9.28 6.29
N THR A 58 -0.13 8.91 5.02
CA THR A 58 -0.21 9.87 3.95
C THR A 58 -1.53 10.59 4.23
N PRO A 59 -1.51 11.89 4.59
CA PRO A 59 -2.75 12.61 4.84
C PRO A 59 -3.63 12.36 3.61
N PRO A 60 -4.90 11.98 3.78
CA PRO A 60 -5.72 11.59 2.66
C PRO A 60 -5.66 12.69 1.61
N TYR A 61 -5.50 12.30 0.34
CA TYR A 61 -5.40 13.17 -0.84
C TYR A 61 -6.36 14.38 -0.76
N ARG A 62 -7.52 14.16 -0.14
CA ARG A 62 -8.41 15.16 0.47
C ARG A 62 -9.15 14.49 1.63
N ALA A 63 -9.66 15.23 2.62
CA ALA A 63 -10.85 14.77 3.32
C ALA A 63 -12.00 14.77 2.29
N PRO A 64 -12.59 13.63 1.91
CA PRO A 64 -13.64 13.61 0.90
C PRO A 64 -14.80 14.51 1.35
N ALA A 65 -15.59 15.02 0.39
CA ALA A 65 -16.99 15.30 0.69
C ALA A 65 -17.54 13.98 1.26
N SER A 66 -17.67 13.93 2.58
CA SER A 66 -17.69 12.64 3.27
C SER A 66 -18.92 11.87 2.81
N PRO A 67 -18.76 10.61 2.35
CA PRO A 67 -19.92 9.82 1.96
C PRO A 67 -20.93 9.85 3.12
N LEU A 68 -22.21 9.97 2.80
CA LEU A 68 -23.27 9.86 3.80
C LEU A 68 -23.36 8.42 4.34
N VAL A 69 -22.84 7.44 3.59
CA VAL A 69 -22.65 6.07 4.06
C VAL A 69 -21.53 6.01 5.10
N VAL A 70 -21.87 5.52 6.29
CA VAL A 70 -20.89 5.22 7.35
C VAL A 70 -20.29 3.84 7.13
N PHE A 71 -19.05 3.79 6.65
CA PHE A 71 -18.33 2.53 6.45
C PHE A 71 -17.60 2.08 7.72
N GLY A 72 -17.73 0.80 8.06
CA GLY A 72 -16.82 0.12 8.99
C GLY A 72 -15.63 -0.53 8.27
N GLU A 73 -14.67 -1.04 9.02
CA GLU A 73 -13.62 -1.91 8.45
C GLU A 73 -14.18 -3.30 8.11
N PHE A 74 -13.58 -3.97 7.12
CA PHE A 74 -13.87 -5.37 6.84
C PHE A 74 -13.03 -6.30 7.72
N TYR A 75 -13.70 -7.00 8.63
CA TYR A 75 -13.13 -8.01 9.53
C TYR A 75 -14.17 -9.11 9.80
N PRO A 76 -13.79 -10.26 10.40
CA PRO A 76 -14.72 -11.36 10.65
C PRO A 76 -16.00 -10.98 11.41
N GLY A 77 -15.98 -9.95 12.25
CA GLY A 77 -17.17 -9.45 12.95
C GLY A 77 -18.17 -8.74 12.03
N ALA A 78 -17.76 -8.20 10.88
CA ALA A 78 -18.71 -7.71 9.87
C ALA A 78 -19.55 -8.84 9.28
N LEU A 79 -18.93 -10.01 9.01
CA LEU A 79 -19.62 -11.22 8.58
C LEU A 79 -20.54 -11.76 9.66
N ALA A 80 -20.08 -11.81 10.93
CA ALA A 80 -20.91 -12.21 12.05
C ALA A 80 -22.14 -11.30 12.21
N ARG A 81 -21.96 -9.98 12.11
CA ARG A 81 -23.06 -9.01 12.11
C ARG A 81 -24.03 -9.26 10.96
N ALA A 82 -23.53 -9.47 9.75
CA ALA A 82 -24.34 -9.78 8.57
C ALA A 82 -25.21 -11.03 8.78
N ARG A 83 -24.65 -12.11 9.35
CA ARG A 83 -25.42 -13.31 9.76
C ARG A 83 -26.52 -12.96 10.75
N THR A 84 -26.18 -12.27 11.84
CA THR A 84 -27.13 -11.95 12.92
C THR A 84 -28.26 -11.02 12.48
N GLN A 85 -28.00 -10.14 11.53
CA GLN A 85 -28.96 -9.15 11.03
C GLN A 85 -29.70 -9.63 9.77
N HIS A 86 -29.39 -10.83 9.25
CA HIS A 86 -29.88 -11.33 7.96
C HIS A 86 -29.66 -10.33 6.81
N LYS A 87 -28.48 -9.69 6.81
CA LYS A 87 -28.07 -8.68 5.82
C LYS A 87 -26.87 -9.18 5.01
N LEU A 88 -26.63 -8.53 3.87
CA LEU A 88 -25.36 -8.65 3.15
C LEU A 88 -24.34 -7.65 3.70
N VAL A 89 -23.07 -8.00 3.62
CA VAL A 89 -21.97 -7.04 3.71
C VAL A 89 -21.80 -6.38 2.35
N LEU A 90 -21.83 -5.05 2.33
CA LEU A 90 -21.34 -4.25 1.23
C LEU A 90 -19.87 -3.95 1.47
N LEU A 91 -18.99 -4.47 0.63
CA LEU A 91 -17.56 -4.18 0.67
C LEU A 91 -17.20 -3.26 -0.49
N HIS A 92 -16.81 -2.03 -0.15
CA HIS A 92 -16.20 -1.09 -1.06
C HIS A 92 -14.66 -1.21 -1.00
N LEU A 93 -14.06 -1.83 -2.01
CA LEU A 93 -12.61 -1.85 -2.17
C LEU A 93 -12.17 -0.65 -3.02
N ALA A 94 -11.46 0.27 -2.39
CA ALA A 94 -11.15 1.57 -2.95
C ALA A 94 -9.68 1.93 -2.69
N PRO A 95 -8.80 1.75 -3.68
CA PRO A 95 -7.43 2.23 -3.57
C PRO A 95 -7.40 3.76 -3.60
N SER A 96 -6.44 4.37 -2.91
CA SER A 96 -6.34 5.82 -2.76
C SER A 96 -6.11 6.58 -4.08
N TRP A 97 -5.54 5.91 -5.07
CA TRP A 97 -5.19 6.48 -6.36
C TRP A 97 -6.29 6.39 -7.41
N SER A 98 -7.37 5.64 -7.15
CA SER A 98 -8.42 5.44 -8.14
C SER A 98 -9.38 6.63 -8.18
N ARG A 99 -9.41 7.27 -9.35
CA ARG A 99 -10.37 8.33 -9.65
C ARG A 99 -11.80 7.81 -9.52
N GLU A 100 -12.07 6.63 -10.08
CA GLU A 100 -13.43 6.07 -10.09
C GLU A 100 -13.94 5.76 -8.68
N ALA A 101 -13.04 5.42 -7.75
CA ALA A 101 -13.37 5.22 -6.34
C ALA A 101 -13.80 6.54 -5.69
N ARG A 102 -12.98 7.59 -5.83
CA ARG A 102 -13.30 8.95 -5.35
C ARG A 102 -14.64 9.43 -5.87
N VAL A 103 -14.85 9.36 -7.19
CA VAL A 103 -16.10 9.87 -7.77
C VAL A 103 -17.30 9.06 -7.27
N MET A 104 -17.17 7.75 -7.03
CA MET A 104 -18.25 6.95 -6.43
C MET A 104 -18.54 7.37 -4.98
N GLU A 105 -17.52 7.66 -4.18
CA GLU A 105 -17.67 8.17 -2.81
C GLU A 105 -18.36 9.55 -2.79
N GLU A 106 -17.98 10.47 -3.69
CA GLU A 106 -18.51 11.83 -3.79
C GLU A 106 -19.89 11.93 -4.47
N THR A 107 -20.37 10.87 -5.14
CA THR A 107 -21.65 10.89 -5.85
C THR A 107 -22.62 9.82 -5.36
N THR A 108 -22.26 8.54 -5.48
CA THR A 108 -23.13 7.41 -5.14
C THR A 108 -23.31 7.26 -3.64
N TYR A 109 -22.22 7.33 -2.88
CA TYR A 109 -22.31 7.21 -1.42
C TYR A 109 -22.64 8.54 -0.72
N ALA A 110 -22.60 9.65 -1.44
CA ALA A 110 -23.08 10.96 -0.98
C ALA A 110 -24.58 11.20 -1.27
N ASP A 111 -25.24 10.33 -2.04
CA ASP A 111 -26.69 10.41 -2.28
C ASP A 111 -27.46 9.94 -1.04
N ALA A 112 -28.31 10.83 -0.49
CA ALA A 112 -29.03 10.59 0.76
C ALA A 112 -29.90 9.33 0.72
N LYS A 113 -30.65 9.15 -0.37
CA LYS A 113 -31.52 7.97 -0.56
C LYS A 113 -30.70 6.67 -0.60
N THR A 114 -29.55 6.71 -1.27
CA THR A 114 -28.62 5.58 -1.32
C THR A 114 -28.06 5.27 0.06
N ALA A 115 -27.61 6.28 0.79
CA ALA A 115 -27.03 6.11 2.12
C ALA A 115 -28.03 5.58 3.16
N GLU A 116 -29.23 6.14 3.19
CA GLU A 116 -30.33 5.68 4.06
C GLU A 116 -30.67 4.22 3.79
N TRP A 117 -30.80 3.83 2.52
CA TRP A 117 -31.11 2.46 2.17
C TRP A 117 -29.97 1.50 2.53
N ILE A 118 -28.71 1.88 2.31
CA ILE A 118 -27.55 1.06 2.71
C ILE A 118 -27.54 0.87 4.22
N ALA A 119 -27.75 1.92 5.01
CA ALA A 119 -27.79 1.83 6.47
C ALA A 119 -28.91 0.89 6.96
N ALA A 120 -30.08 0.95 6.31
CA ALA A 120 -31.21 0.10 6.65
C ALA A 120 -31.01 -1.37 6.26
N ASN A 121 -30.36 -1.67 5.12
CA ASN A 121 -30.41 -2.99 4.50
C ASN A 121 -29.07 -3.75 4.47
N LEU A 122 -27.94 -3.07 4.69
CA LEU A 122 -26.61 -3.66 4.51
C LEU A 122 -25.69 -3.40 5.70
N VAL A 123 -24.65 -4.23 5.82
CA VAL A 123 -23.47 -3.95 6.65
C VAL A 123 -22.41 -3.32 5.76
N ALA A 124 -22.30 -1.98 5.78
CA ALA A 124 -21.36 -1.24 4.95
C ALA A 124 -19.93 -1.34 5.49
N THR A 125 -19.00 -1.76 4.64
CA THR A 125 -17.57 -1.88 4.94
C THR A 125 -16.71 -1.31 3.82
N ARG A 126 -15.53 -0.82 4.17
CA ARG A 126 -14.52 -0.32 3.23
C ARG A 126 -13.17 -0.94 3.54
N ALA A 127 -12.38 -1.19 2.50
CA ALA A 127 -10.96 -1.52 2.65
C ALA A 127 -10.15 -0.97 1.48
N ASP A 128 -8.88 -0.67 1.73
CA ASP A 128 -7.92 -0.36 0.68
C ASP A 128 -7.32 -1.68 0.16
N PRO A 129 -7.45 -2.02 -1.14
CA PRO A 129 -6.88 -3.25 -1.70
C PRO A 129 -5.35 -3.28 -1.67
N ASP A 130 -4.68 -2.12 -1.62
CA ASP A 130 -3.22 -2.07 -1.50
C ASP A 130 -2.79 -2.49 -0.09
N GLU A 131 -3.61 -2.24 0.93
CA GLU A 131 -3.37 -2.71 2.32
C GLU A 131 -3.92 -4.13 2.55
N ARG A 132 -5.02 -4.49 1.87
CA ARG A 132 -5.75 -5.76 1.99
C ARG A 132 -5.80 -6.50 0.65
N PRO A 133 -4.65 -6.97 0.14
CA PRO A 133 -4.58 -7.72 -1.12
C PRO A 133 -5.31 -9.07 -1.03
N ASP A 134 -5.54 -9.58 0.18
CA ASP A 134 -6.38 -10.75 0.45
C ASP A 134 -7.84 -10.51 0.06
N LEU A 135 -8.38 -9.33 0.38
CA LEU A 135 -9.74 -8.95 -0.02
C LEU A 135 -9.82 -8.64 -1.51
N ALA A 136 -8.80 -7.99 -2.09
CA ALA A 136 -8.67 -7.82 -3.53
C ALA A 136 -8.70 -9.17 -4.25
N TYR A 137 -7.97 -10.16 -3.73
CA TYR A 137 -7.97 -11.51 -4.29
C TYR A 137 -9.33 -12.20 -4.14
N LEU A 138 -9.98 -12.10 -2.98
CA LEU A 138 -11.24 -12.77 -2.68
C LEU A 138 -12.45 -12.17 -3.40
N TYR A 139 -12.47 -10.84 -3.57
CA TYR A 139 -13.70 -10.14 -3.99
C TYR A 139 -13.49 -9.19 -5.18
N GLY A 140 -12.25 -8.95 -5.61
CA GLY A 140 -11.93 -8.04 -6.72
C GLY A 140 -12.55 -8.47 -8.05
N VAL A 141 -13.23 -7.52 -8.71
CA VAL A 141 -13.95 -7.80 -9.96
C VAL A 141 -13.15 -7.45 -11.23
N GLY A 142 -11.87 -7.14 -11.07
CA GLY A 142 -10.96 -6.80 -12.18
C GLY A 142 -11.02 -5.33 -12.63
N ALA A 143 -11.60 -4.46 -11.81
CA ALA A 143 -11.58 -3.01 -11.96
C ALA A 143 -11.72 -2.34 -10.58
N TRP A 144 -11.29 -1.09 -10.48
CA TRP A 144 -11.45 -0.28 -9.27
C TRP A 144 -12.46 0.85 -9.49
N PRO A 145 -13.24 1.23 -8.46
CA PRO A 145 -13.39 0.50 -7.21
C PRO A 145 -14.07 -0.85 -7.46
N THR A 146 -13.92 -1.77 -6.51
CA THR A 146 -14.79 -2.96 -6.46
C THR A 146 -15.90 -2.74 -5.45
N THR A 147 -17.14 -2.98 -5.88
CA THR A 147 -18.34 -3.00 -5.04
C THR A 147 -18.82 -4.43 -4.94
N ALA A 148 -18.63 -5.07 -3.78
CA ALA A 148 -18.98 -6.46 -3.55
C ALA A 148 -20.12 -6.59 -2.53
N LEU A 149 -21.07 -7.48 -2.82
CA LEU A 149 -22.07 -7.94 -1.87
C LEU A 149 -21.71 -9.35 -1.42
N ILE A 150 -21.52 -9.52 -0.12
CA ILE A 150 -21.00 -10.73 0.51
C ILE A 150 -22.01 -11.20 1.55
N ASP A 151 -22.33 -12.48 1.57
CA ASP A 151 -23.23 -13.03 2.59
C ASP A 151 -22.54 -13.22 3.94
N GLY A 152 -23.32 -13.63 4.94
CA GLY A 152 -22.80 -13.89 6.27
C GLY A 152 -21.69 -14.95 6.28
N GLU A 153 -21.71 -15.90 5.35
CA GLU A 153 -20.74 -16.99 5.21
C GLU A 153 -19.43 -16.55 4.52
N GLY A 154 -19.38 -15.32 4.01
CA GLY A 154 -18.22 -14.80 3.28
C GLY A 154 -18.23 -15.13 1.79
N ARG A 155 -19.32 -15.67 1.25
CA ARG A 155 -19.49 -15.95 -0.18
C ARG A 155 -19.84 -14.67 -0.92
N LEU A 156 -19.17 -14.44 -2.04
CA LEU A 156 -19.51 -13.34 -2.94
C LEU A 156 -20.86 -13.64 -3.60
N MET A 157 -21.85 -12.78 -3.37
CA MET A 157 -23.18 -12.86 -3.96
C MET A 157 -23.25 -12.08 -5.27
N ALA A 158 -22.57 -10.93 -5.32
CA ALA A 158 -22.39 -10.18 -6.55
C ALA A 158 -21.20 -9.23 -6.44
N GLY A 159 -20.61 -8.90 -7.58
CA GLY A 159 -19.56 -7.91 -7.68
C GLY A 159 -19.80 -7.00 -8.89
N ALA A 160 -19.53 -5.72 -8.70
CA ALA A 160 -19.54 -4.70 -9.74
C ALA A 160 -18.33 -3.77 -9.56
N ALA A 161 -17.97 -3.04 -10.62
CA ALA A 161 -17.00 -1.95 -10.51
C ALA A 161 -17.68 -0.71 -9.91
N ARG A 162 -17.39 0.48 -10.42
CA ARG A 162 -18.15 1.70 -10.11
C ARG A 162 -19.64 1.53 -10.44
N LEU A 163 -20.49 1.91 -9.49
CA LEU A 163 -21.94 2.05 -9.68
C LEU A 163 -22.35 3.51 -9.46
N THR A 164 -23.34 3.98 -10.21
CA THR A 164 -24.01 5.29 -9.99
C THR A 164 -25.14 5.14 -8.95
N PRO A 165 -25.66 6.24 -8.36
CA PRO A 165 -26.80 6.14 -7.42
C PRO A 165 -28.00 5.40 -8.02
N LYS A 166 -28.30 5.67 -9.30
CA LYS A 166 -29.42 5.05 -10.03
C LYS A 166 -29.25 3.55 -10.24
N LEU A 167 -28.02 3.03 -10.21
CA LEU A 167 -27.74 1.61 -10.42
C LEU A 167 -27.55 0.85 -9.12
N LEU A 168 -26.94 1.46 -8.09
CA LEU A 168 -26.62 0.77 -6.84
C LEU A 168 -27.88 0.24 -6.17
N LEU A 169 -28.92 1.07 -6.01
CA LEU A 169 -30.13 0.68 -5.29
C LEU A 169 -30.89 -0.49 -5.94
N PRO A 170 -31.25 -0.45 -7.25
CA PRO A 170 -31.90 -1.59 -7.88
C PRO A 170 -31.04 -2.85 -7.87
N TRP A 171 -29.73 -2.70 -8.09
CA TRP A 171 -28.80 -3.82 -8.09
C TRP A 171 -28.70 -4.49 -6.71
N ALA A 172 -28.42 -3.72 -5.66
CA ALA A 172 -28.28 -4.25 -4.32
C ALA A 172 -29.60 -4.75 -3.74
N GLY A 173 -30.72 -4.05 -4.01
CA GLY A 173 -32.04 -4.46 -3.56
C GLY A 173 -32.49 -5.79 -4.13
N LEU A 174 -32.25 -6.03 -5.43
CA LEU A 174 -32.59 -7.29 -6.09
C LEU A 174 -31.86 -8.50 -5.46
N ILE A 175 -30.59 -8.31 -5.06
CA ILE A 175 -29.77 -9.38 -4.46
C ILE A 175 -30.11 -9.55 -2.98
N SER A 176 -30.27 -8.45 -2.24
CA SER A 176 -30.64 -8.46 -0.82
C SER A 176 -32.02 -9.10 -0.59
N ASN A 177 -32.98 -8.83 -1.47
CA ASN A 177 -34.31 -9.45 -1.40
C ASN A 177 -34.26 -10.95 -1.69
N ALA A 178 -33.41 -11.39 -2.63
CA ALA A 178 -33.26 -12.81 -2.92
C ALA A 178 -32.67 -13.59 -1.73
N LEU A 179 -31.74 -12.98 -0.96
CA LEU A 179 -31.16 -13.61 0.22
C LEU A 179 -32.23 -14.03 1.24
N THR A 180 -33.26 -13.21 1.42
CA THR A 180 -34.31 -13.43 2.42
C THR A 180 -35.52 -14.19 1.88
N ALA A 181 -35.89 -13.97 0.61
CA ALA A 181 -37.12 -14.50 0.03
C ALA A 181 -36.96 -15.80 -0.78
N ASP A 182 -35.77 -16.07 -1.33
CA ASP A 182 -35.57 -17.19 -2.27
C ASP A 182 -34.14 -17.77 -2.18
N PRO A 183 -33.92 -18.81 -1.35
CA PRO A 183 -32.61 -19.43 -1.19
C PRO A 183 -32.03 -20.02 -2.48
N ALA A 184 -32.87 -20.50 -3.40
CA ALA A 184 -32.41 -21.06 -4.67
C ALA A 184 -31.85 -19.96 -5.57
N LYS A 185 -32.54 -18.81 -5.63
CA LYS A 185 -32.05 -17.63 -6.36
C LYS A 185 -30.80 -17.04 -5.72
N ALA A 186 -30.71 -17.01 -4.39
CA ALA A 186 -29.50 -16.60 -3.68
C ALA A 186 -28.30 -17.50 -4.03
N ALA A 187 -28.48 -18.82 -4.08
CA ALA A 187 -27.46 -19.76 -4.50
C ALA A 187 -27.03 -19.53 -5.97
N GLY A 188 -27.98 -19.20 -6.85
CA GLY A 188 -27.70 -18.81 -8.23
C GLY A 188 -26.78 -17.58 -8.33
N PHE A 189 -27.06 -16.52 -7.56
CA PHE A 189 -26.19 -15.35 -7.50
C PHE A 189 -24.76 -15.69 -7.07
N ALA A 190 -24.61 -16.49 -6.01
CA ALA A 190 -23.30 -16.91 -5.53
C ALA A 190 -22.52 -17.73 -6.58
N ALA A 191 -23.20 -18.62 -7.30
CA ALA A 191 -22.59 -19.43 -8.36
C ALA A 191 -22.10 -18.56 -9.53
N ASP A 192 -22.93 -17.60 -9.97
CA ASP A 192 -22.59 -16.67 -11.04
C ASP A 192 -21.43 -15.74 -10.65
N ALA A 193 -21.47 -15.20 -9.43
CA ALA A 193 -20.40 -14.37 -8.88
C ALA A 193 -19.08 -15.14 -8.84
N ARG A 194 -19.08 -16.39 -8.37
CA ARG A 194 -17.89 -17.25 -8.36
C ARG A 194 -17.35 -17.47 -9.78
N LYS A 195 -18.21 -17.79 -10.74
CA LYS A 195 -17.80 -17.99 -12.15
C LYS A 195 -17.15 -16.73 -12.73
N ARG A 196 -17.72 -15.55 -12.47
CA ARG A 196 -17.15 -14.26 -12.91
C ARG A 196 -15.80 -13.98 -12.26
N LEU A 197 -15.69 -14.22 -10.95
CA LEU A 197 -14.45 -14.03 -10.20
C LEU A 197 -13.32 -14.96 -10.71
N GLU A 198 -13.63 -16.22 -10.99
CA GLU A 198 -12.67 -17.15 -11.61
C GLU A 198 -12.22 -16.67 -13.00
N ALA A 199 -13.14 -16.13 -13.80
CA ALA A 199 -12.80 -15.56 -15.10
C ALA A 199 -11.88 -14.34 -14.96
N VAL A 200 -12.10 -13.48 -13.96
CA VAL A 200 -11.20 -12.35 -13.65
C VAL A 200 -9.82 -12.86 -13.26
N ARG A 201 -9.73 -13.84 -12.34
CA ARG A 201 -8.46 -14.40 -11.86
C ARG A 201 -7.65 -15.12 -12.94
N ARG A 202 -8.30 -15.64 -13.99
CA ARG A 202 -7.62 -16.26 -15.13
C ARG A 202 -7.09 -15.25 -16.14
N ARG A 203 -7.51 -13.98 -16.08
CA ARG A 203 -6.98 -12.96 -16.99
C ARG A 203 -5.52 -12.69 -16.63
N PRO A 204 -4.61 -12.69 -17.61
CA PRO A 204 -3.23 -12.28 -17.35
C PRO A 204 -3.25 -10.83 -16.87
N GLU A 205 -2.51 -10.55 -15.79
CA GLU A 205 -2.27 -9.18 -15.36
C GLU A 205 -1.47 -8.47 -16.45
N ARG A 206 -2.06 -7.43 -17.05
CA ARG A 206 -1.44 -6.64 -18.12
C ARG A 206 -1.50 -5.17 -17.76
N VAL A 207 -0.45 -4.43 -18.11
CA VAL A 207 -0.51 -2.98 -18.14
C VAL A 207 -1.48 -2.59 -19.26
N THR A 208 -2.59 -1.97 -18.88
CA THR A 208 -3.69 -1.63 -19.80
C THR A 208 -3.73 -0.16 -20.19
N GLY A 209 -2.97 0.70 -19.50
CA GLY A 209 -2.81 2.10 -19.86
C GLY A 209 -1.66 2.34 -20.83
N GLY A 210 -1.68 3.54 -21.40
CA GLY A 210 -0.62 4.02 -22.30
C GLY A 210 0.63 4.45 -21.54
N ASP A 211 1.68 4.72 -22.31
CA ASP A 211 2.90 5.34 -21.80
C ASP A 211 2.71 6.85 -21.67
N ASP A 212 3.31 7.47 -20.67
CA ASP A 212 3.38 8.93 -20.59
C ASP A 212 4.53 9.44 -21.46
N PRO A 213 4.24 10.17 -22.56
CA PRO A 213 5.27 10.59 -23.50
C PRO A 213 6.17 11.71 -22.96
N VAL A 214 5.79 12.38 -21.87
CA VAL A 214 6.52 13.52 -21.32
C VAL A 214 7.43 13.09 -20.18
N TRP A 215 6.88 12.40 -19.17
CA TRP A 215 7.64 12.01 -17.98
C TRP A 215 8.04 10.54 -17.93
N GLY A 216 7.63 9.73 -18.90
CA GLY A 216 7.76 8.28 -18.83
C GLY A 216 6.86 7.68 -17.75
N GLY A 217 7.02 6.38 -17.52
CA GLY A 217 6.06 5.64 -16.70
C GLY A 217 4.81 5.25 -17.50
N VAL A 218 4.01 4.36 -16.92
CA VAL A 218 2.79 3.83 -17.54
C VAL A 218 1.56 4.12 -16.70
N TYR A 219 0.49 4.50 -17.36
CA TYR A 219 -0.80 4.76 -16.71
C TYR A 219 -1.51 3.46 -16.32
N TYR A 220 -2.27 3.54 -15.24
CA TYR A 220 -3.24 2.54 -14.84
C TYR A 220 -4.50 2.72 -15.67
N GLY A 221 -4.90 1.66 -16.38
CA GLY A 221 -6.10 1.67 -17.20
C GLY A 221 -6.08 2.71 -18.33
N ARG A 222 -7.17 2.77 -19.10
CA ARG A 222 -7.25 3.69 -20.26
C ARG A 222 -7.55 5.14 -19.88
N ASN A 223 -8.22 5.38 -18.75
CA ASN A 223 -8.80 6.68 -18.41
C ASN A 223 -8.52 7.17 -16.97
N GLU A 224 -7.73 6.48 -16.16
CA GLU A 224 -7.47 6.90 -14.77
C GLU A 224 -6.21 7.73 -14.61
N TYR A 225 -5.24 7.64 -15.53
CA TYR A 225 -3.96 8.39 -15.54
C TYR A 225 -3.09 8.26 -14.27
N ALA A 226 -3.55 7.57 -13.23
CA ALA A 226 -2.75 7.19 -12.08
C ALA A 226 -1.61 6.27 -12.55
N LYS A 227 -0.49 6.27 -11.83
CA LYS A 227 0.66 5.42 -12.13
C LYS A 227 0.99 4.63 -10.88
N THR A 228 0.63 3.35 -10.87
CA THR A 228 0.90 2.45 -9.75
C THR A 228 2.32 1.90 -9.85
N LEU A 229 2.94 1.61 -8.71
CA LEU A 229 4.26 0.99 -8.66
C LEU A 229 4.24 -0.39 -9.33
N GLU A 230 3.16 -1.15 -9.16
CA GLU A 230 3.00 -2.49 -9.72
C GLU A 230 2.99 -2.49 -11.25
N ASP A 231 2.33 -1.51 -11.88
CA ASP A 231 2.39 -1.37 -13.35
C ASP A 231 3.78 -0.90 -13.82
N GLN A 232 4.46 -0.07 -13.03
CA GLN A 232 5.86 0.29 -13.32
C GLN A 232 6.77 -0.94 -13.25
N VAL A 233 6.62 -1.78 -12.22
CA VAL A 233 7.37 -3.05 -12.06
C VAL A 233 7.19 -3.93 -13.29
N ARG A 234 5.94 -4.12 -13.75
CA ARG A 234 5.64 -4.97 -14.92
C ARG A 234 6.41 -4.53 -16.16
N VAL A 235 6.50 -3.24 -16.41
CA VAL A 235 7.23 -2.71 -17.58
C VAL A 235 8.74 -2.73 -17.35
N ALA A 236 9.20 -2.43 -16.14
CA ALA A 236 10.62 -2.48 -15.79
C ALA A 236 11.22 -3.89 -15.92
N LEU A 237 10.40 -4.95 -15.73
CA LEU A 237 10.76 -6.35 -15.94
C LEU A 237 10.53 -6.85 -17.37
N SER A 238 9.96 -6.03 -18.25
CA SER A 238 9.69 -6.43 -19.64
C SER A 238 10.97 -6.46 -20.47
N THR A 239 10.90 -7.13 -21.62
CA THR A 239 12.03 -7.21 -22.58
C THR A 239 12.23 -5.92 -23.39
N ASP A 240 11.36 -4.93 -23.24
CA ASP A 240 11.47 -3.64 -23.92
C ASP A 240 12.39 -2.69 -23.13
N ALA A 241 13.67 -2.65 -23.52
CA ALA A 241 14.70 -1.86 -22.84
C ALA A 241 14.43 -0.35 -22.86
N ALA A 242 13.84 0.17 -23.95
CA ALA A 242 13.53 1.60 -24.06
C ALA A 242 12.41 1.99 -23.10
N ARG A 243 11.35 1.18 -23.07
CA ARG A 243 10.21 1.38 -22.19
C ARG A 243 10.58 1.16 -20.72
N ALA A 244 11.39 0.15 -20.42
CA ALA A 244 11.96 -0.07 -19.09
C ALA A 244 12.79 1.15 -18.63
N LYS A 245 13.66 1.70 -19.50
CA LYS A 245 14.44 2.91 -19.18
C LYS A 245 13.55 4.12 -18.87
N ALA A 246 12.49 4.33 -19.66
CA ALA A 246 11.54 5.41 -19.44
C ALA A 246 10.83 5.27 -18.09
N VAL A 247 10.40 4.05 -17.73
CA VAL A 247 9.76 3.76 -16.45
C VAL A 247 10.72 3.94 -15.28
N LEU A 248 11.96 3.43 -15.37
CA LEU A 248 12.95 3.61 -14.31
C LEU A 248 13.29 5.09 -14.08
N GLY A 249 13.38 5.88 -15.16
CA GLY A 249 13.56 7.34 -15.05
C GLY A 249 12.36 8.04 -14.40
N PHE A 250 11.13 7.57 -14.65
CA PHE A 250 9.94 8.07 -13.96
C PHE A 250 9.96 7.72 -12.46
N VAL A 251 10.23 6.45 -12.13
CA VAL A 251 10.29 5.96 -10.75
C VAL A 251 11.37 6.70 -9.95
N GLU A 252 12.53 6.95 -10.55
CA GLU A 252 13.60 7.73 -9.94
C GLU A 252 13.15 9.15 -9.59
N ARG A 253 12.45 9.82 -10.51
CA ARG A 253 12.04 11.23 -10.33
C ARG A 253 10.85 11.42 -9.39
N PHE A 254 9.87 10.52 -9.43
CA PHE A 254 8.54 10.78 -8.84
C PHE A 254 8.09 9.74 -7.81
N MET A 255 8.77 8.59 -7.71
CA MET A 255 8.36 7.53 -6.79
C MET A 255 9.45 7.17 -5.78
N THR A 256 10.67 7.66 -5.94
CA THR A 256 11.78 7.33 -5.03
C THR A 256 11.63 8.08 -3.71
N LEU A 257 11.61 7.34 -2.60
CA LEU A 257 11.53 7.94 -1.27
C LEU A 257 12.93 8.13 -0.66
N PRO A 258 13.17 9.17 0.16
CA PRO A 258 14.41 9.31 0.92
C PRO A 258 14.68 8.05 1.77
N GLY A 259 15.93 7.70 2.05
CA GLY A 259 16.28 6.59 2.95
C GLY A 259 16.02 5.17 2.41
N GLY A 260 15.28 5.02 1.32
CA GLY A 260 14.89 3.73 0.73
C GLY A 260 13.38 3.63 0.53
N GLY A 261 12.96 2.76 -0.38
CA GLY A 261 11.55 2.56 -0.72
C GLY A 261 11.11 3.31 -1.98
N TYR A 262 9.89 2.98 -2.39
CA TYR A 262 9.19 3.55 -3.53
C TYR A 262 7.74 3.86 -3.15
N ALA A 263 7.21 5.01 -3.55
CA ALA A 263 5.80 5.34 -3.44
C ALA A 263 4.94 4.24 -4.10
N SER A 264 3.77 3.93 -3.55
CA SER A 264 2.85 2.93 -4.09
C SER A 264 2.19 3.41 -5.38
N SER A 265 1.93 4.71 -5.51
CA SER A 265 1.30 5.30 -6.69
C SER A 265 1.52 6.81 -6.79
N VAL A 266 1.40 7.32 -8.01
CA VAL A 266 1.19 8.75 -8.31
C VAL A 266 -0.23 8.91 -8.86
N ASN A 267 -1.01 9.84 -8.30
CA ASN A 267 -2.39 10.06 -8.72
C ASN A 267 -2.47 10.57 -10.17
N GLY A 268 -3.59 10.25 -10.82
CA GLY A 268 -3.88 10.71 -12.17
C GLY A 268 -4.50 12.10 -12.24
N GLU A 269 -4.69 12.76 -11.11
CA GLU A 269 -5.36 14.05 -10.99
C GLU A 269 -4.53 14.97 -10.08
N VAL A 270 -4.75 16.28 -10.20
CA VAL A 270 -4.12 17.27 -9.32
C VAL A 270 -5.20 18.09 -8.62
N ILE A 271 -5.13 18.14 -7.29
CA ILE A 271 -5.96 19.07 -6.50
C ILE A 271 -5.25 20.41 -6.45
N LEU A 272 -5.93 21.44 -6.92
CA LEU A 272 -5.47 22.82 -6.87
C LEU A 272 -5.61 23.39 -5.45
N PRO A 273 -4.87 24.46 -5.09
CA PRO A 273 -4.94 25.08 -3.76
C PRO A 273 -6.35 25.54 -3.34
N ASP A 274 -7.23 25.84 -4.31
CA ASP A 274 -8.62 26.24 -4.09
C ASP A 274 -9.59 25.05 -3.96
N GLY A 275 -9.08 23.81 -4.00
CA GLY A 275 -9.84 22.57 -3.89
C GLY A 275 -10.48 22.08 -5.19
N ARG A 276 -10.32 22.80 -6.31
CA ARG A 276 -10.70 22.27 -7.64
C ARG A 276 -9.78 21.14 -8.06
N ILE A 277 -10.26 20.31 -8.97
CA ILE A 277 -9.53 19.16 -9.50
C ILE A 277 -9.18 19.44 -10.97
N GLU A 278 -7.89 19.42 -11.27
CA GLU A 278 -7.41 19.26 -12.64
C GLU A 278 -7.46 17.77 -12.99
N GLU A 279 -8.40 17.43 -13.88
CA GLU A 279 -8.63 16.06 -14.36
C GLU A 279 -7.44 15.55 -15.16
N GLY A 280 -7.13 14.25 -15.05
CA GLY A 280 -5.96 13.65 -15.68
C GLY A 280 -5.88 13.81 -17.20
N SER A 281 -7.01 13.75 -17.90
CA SER A 281 -7.05 13.97 -19.34
C SER A 281 -6.61 15.39 -19.72
N SER A 282 -6.94 16.40 -18.91
CA SER A 282 -6.50 17.79 -19.10
C SER A 282 -5.06 18.00 -18.65
N TYR A 283 -4.68 17.38 -17.52
CA TYR A 283 -3.34 17.52 -16.94
C TYR A 283 -2.26 16.88 -17.81
N PHE A 284 -2.44 15.60 -18.18
CA PHE A 284 -1.43 14.84 -18.91
C PHE A 284 -1.37 15.15 -20.41
N ALA A 285 -2.34 15.92 -20.94
CA ALA A 285 -2.26 16.53 -22.27
C ALA A 285 -1.25 17.68 -22.34
N LYS A 286 -0.84 18.26 -21.21
CA LYS A 286 0.16 19.33 -21.14
C LYS A 286 1.58 18.76 -21.24
N ASP A 287 2.51 19.60 -21.68
CA ASP A 287 3.96 19.34 -21.64
C ASP A 287 4.53 19.48 -20.20
N ASP A 288 5.84 19.29 -20.03
CA ASP A 288 6.49 19.35 -18.72
C ASP A 288 6.27 20.71 -18.03
N ALA A 289 6.43 21.82 -18.77
CA ALA A 289 6.25 23.16 -18.23
C ALA A 289 4.80 23.40 -17.78
N GLY A 290 3.81 23.02 -18.61
CA GLY A 290 2.40 23.15 -18.29
C GLY A 290 1.97 22.29 -17.10
N ARG A 291 2.47 21.06 -16.97
CA ARG A 291 2.21 20.20 -15.81
C ARG A 291 2.78 20.80 -14.52
N ARG A 292 4.02 21.29 -14.57
CA ARG A 292 4.68 21.94 -13.41
C ARG A 292 3.98 23.24 -13.00
N ALA A 293 3.45 24.00 -13.96
CA ALA A 293 2.71 25.22 -13.67
C ALA A 293 1.40 24.95 -12.92
N VAL A 294 0.75 23.79 -13.16
CA VAL A 294 -0.43 23.37 -12.39
C VAL A 294 -0.04 22.85 -11.00
N GLY A 295 1.06 22.10 -10.92
CA GLY A 295 1.52 21.43 -9.69
C GLY A 295 1.73 19.94 -9.92
N LEU A 296 2.44 19.28 -9.00
CA LEU A 296 2.70 17.83 -9.10
C LEU A 296 1.49 17.04 -8.60
N PRO A 297 1.16 15.89 -9.23
CA PRO A 297 0.13 15.01 -8.70
C PRO A 297 0.56 14.42 -7.37
N TYR A 298 -0.43 14.05 -6.57
CA TYR A 298 -0.19 13.49 -5.26
C TYR A 298 0.50 12.11 -5.34
N GLU A 299 1.47 11.90 -4.46
CA GLU A 299 2.18 10.64 -4.30
C GLU A 299 1.67 9.90 -3.06
N ASP A 300 1.20 8.67 -3.24
CA ASP A 300 0.96 7.79 -2.09
C ASP A 300 2.28 7.16 -1.64
N ARG A 301 2.76 7.61 -0.48
CA ARG A 301 4.07 7.23 0.06
C ARG A 301 4.00 6.03 0.99
N ARG A 302 2.85 5.33 1.07
CA ARG A 302 2.74 4.05 1.77
C ARG A 302 3.66 3.02 1.11
N LEU A 303 4.33 2.24 1.95
CA LEU A 303 5.31 1.24 1.52
C LEU A 303 4.75 -0.15 1.74
N PHE A 304 4.58 -0.89 0.66
CA PHE A 304 4.14 -2.28 0.67
C PHE A 304 5.30 -3.19 0.27
N SER A 305 5.71 -4.09 1.16
CA SER A 305 6.95 -4.88 1.02
C SER A 305 7.03 -5.64 -0.30
N GLY A 306 5.91 -6.19 -0.80
CA GLY A 306 5.86 -6.89 -2.08
C GLY A 306 6.22 -5.99 -3.27
N PRO A 307 5.36 -5.02 -3.63
CA PRO A 307 5.61 -4.11 -4.76
C PRO A 307 6.96 -3.37 -4.66
N VAL A 308 7.36 -2.97 -3.45
CA VAL A 308 8.64 -2.28 -3.21
C VAL A 308 9.83 -3.22 -3.45
N ALA A 309 9.75 -4.49 -3.01
CA ALA A 309 10.77 -5.49 -3.29
C ALA A 309 10.82 -5.84 -4.78
N ASP A 310 9.67 -5.95 -5.44
CA ASP A 310 9.60 -6.25 -6.88
C ASP A 310 10.23 -5.12 -7.72
N MET A 311 10.03 -3.86 -7.36
CA MET A 311 10.73 -2.74 -8.02
C MET A 311 12.24 -2.79 -7.75
N ALA A 312 12.66 -3.08 -6.52
CA ALA A 312 14.08 -3.25 -6.21
C ALA A 312 14.70 -4.40 -7.04
N ARG A 313 13.99 -5.53 -7.18
CA ARG A 313 14.39 -6.64 -8.05
C ARG A 313 14.53 -6.19 -9.50
N ALA A 314 13.51 -5.51 -10.04
CA ALA A 314 13.50 -5.02 -11.41
C ALA A 314 14.69 -4.12 -11.71
N VAL A 315 14.99 -3.17 -10.81
CA VAL A 315 16.14 -2.27 -10.94
C VAL A 315 17.48 -3.04 -10.87
N LEU A 316 17.61 -4.01 -9.97
CA LEU A 316 18.85 -4.78 -9.81
C LEU A 316 19.16 -5.66 -11.03
N LEU A 317 18.13 -6.30 -11.58
CA LEU A 317 18.24 -7.16 -12.77
C LEU A 317 18.32 -6.38 -14.08
N SER A 318 17.89 -5.11 -14.10
CA SER A 318 17.87 -4.30 -15.31
C SER A 318 19.27 -3.97 -15.82
N GLU A 319 19.46 -4.13 -17.14
CA GLU A 319 20.65 -3.72 -17.87
C GLU A 319 20.70 -2.22 -18.13
N VAL A 320 19.53 -1.55 -18.13
CA VAL A 320 19.40 -0.11 -18.39
C VAL A 320 19.39 0.75 -17.12
N ALA A 321 19.34 0.12 -15.93
CA ALA A 321 19.36 0.81 -14.66
C ALA A 321 20.72 1.43 -14.33
N THR A 322 20.72 2.66 -13.83
CA THR A 322 21.95 3.38 -13.46
C THR A 322 22.55 2.83 -12.16
N PRO A 323 23.86 3.07 -11.89
CA PRO A 323 24.46 2.72 -10.60
C PRO A 323 23.74 3.34 -9.40
N ALA A 324 23.23 4.58 -9.54
CA ALA A 324 22.49 5.27 -8.49
C ALA A 324 21.15 4.59 -8.20
N GLN A 325 20.41 4.19 -9.24
CA GLN A 325 19.17 3.43 -9.11
C GLN A 325 19.43 2.08 -8.42
N LYS A 326 20.49 1.35 -8.83
CA LYS A 326 20.87 0.08 -8.19
C LYS A 326 21.28 0.25 -6.73
N ALA A 327 22.00 1.33 -6.40
CA ALA A 327 22.33 1.65 -5.01
C ALA A 327 21.08 1.95 -4.19
N HIS A 328 20.09 2.64 -4.76
CA HIS A 328 18.80 2.88 -4.12
C HIS A 328 18.02 1.58 -3.89
N ALA A 329 17.95 0.69 -4.88
CA ALA A 329 17.31 -0.61 -4.72
C ALA A 329 17.91 -1.43 -3.57
N ARG A 330 19.24 -1.41 -3.38
CA ARG A 330 19.90 -2.06 -2.23
C ARG A 330 19.49 -1.43 -0.89
N ARG A 331 19.46 -0.10 -0.80
CA ARG A 331 18.97 0.60 0.40
C ARG A 331 17.50 0.28 0.70
N THR A 332 16.67 0.17 -0.33
CA THR A 332 15.28 -0.25 -0.22
C THR A 332 15.16 -1.65 0.41
N LEU A 333 15.99 -2.60 0.01
CA LEU A 333 16.00 -3.93 0.63
C LEU A 333 16.49 -3.90 2.07
N ASP A 334 17.49 -3.06 2.38
CA ASP A 334 17.92 -2.86 3.77
C ASP A 334 16.83 -2.24 4.65
N PHE A 335 16.02 -1.34 4.08
CA PHE A 335 14.83 -0.80 4.73
C PHE A 335 13.80 -1.90 5.02
N ILE A 336 13.39 -2.68 4.00
CA ILE A 336 12.45 -3.79 4.18
C ILE A 336 12.96 -4.75 5.25
N TRP A 337 14.23 -5.13 5.17
CA TRP A 337 14.85 -6.06 6.11
C TRP A 337 14.81 -5.55 7.56
N THR A 338 15.11 -4.26 7.75
CA THR A 338 15.20 -3.65 9.08
C THR A 338 13.84 -3.44 9.73
N HIS A 339 12.85 -3.04 8.93
CA HIS A 339 11.56 -2.57 9.45
C HIS A 339 10.41 -3.57 9.28
N LEU A 340 10.44 -4.38 8.21
CA LEU A 340 9.32 -5.23 7.81
C LEU A 340 9.62 -6.73 7.94
N VAL A 341 10.88 -7.12 8.21
CA VAL A 341 11.26 -8.51 8.44
C VAL A 341 11.57 -8.77 9.91
N ARG A 342 10.85 -9.71 10.53
CA ARG A 342 11.10 -10.16 11.92
C ARG A 342 11.09 -11.68 11.98
N GLY A 343 12.23 -12.29 12.35
CA GLY A 343 12.34 -13.75 12.43
C GLY A 343 12.06 -14.48 11.10
N GLY A 344 12.39 -13.85 9.96
CA GLY A 344 12.08 -14.36 8.63
C GLY A 344 10.64 -14.14 8.15
N ARG A 345 9.75 -13.58 8.99
CA ARG A 345 8.40 -13.17 8.58
C ARG A 345 8.46 -11.77 7.98
N VAL A 346 7.95 -11.62 6.76
CA VAL A 346 7.70 -10.35 6.09
C VAL A 346 6.31 -9.82 6.45
N SER A 347 6.27 -8.57 6.86
CA SER A 347 5.06 -7.77 7.08
C SER A 347 4.84 -6.91 5.84
N ARG A 348 3.59 -6.80 5.38
CA ARG A 348 3.24 -5.98 4.21
C ARG A 348 3.60 -4.52 4.41
N PHE A 349 3.31 -4.00 5.60
CA PHE A 349 3.70 -2.68 6.11
C PHE A 349 3.76 -2.75 7.64
N GLU A 350 4.26 -1.71 8.30
CA GLU A 350 4.37 -1.69 9.76
C GLU A 350 3.00 -1.74 10.44
N GLY A 351 2.77 -2.77 11.26
CA GLY A 351 1.46 -3.05 11.88
C GLY A 351 0.41 -3.63 10.93
N GLY A 352 0.80 -3.98 9.69
CA GLY A 352 -0.07 -4.55 8.68
C GLY A 352 -0.16 -6.07 8.67
N MET A 353 -0.69 -6.60 7.57
CA MET A 353 -0.78 -8.05 7.31
C MET A 353 0.62 -8.69 7.34
N ASN A 354 0.71 -9.87 7.93
CA ASN A 354 1.93 -10.67 8.01
C ASN A 354 1.79 -11.96 7.19
N ASP A 355 2.92 -12.52 6.75
CA ASP A 355 2.95 -13.85 6.11
C ASP A 355 2.10 -13.92 4.83
N TRP A 356 1.86 -12.78 4.15
CA TRP A 356 1.23 -12.76 2.84
C TRP A 356 2.16 -13.43 1.81
N PRO A 357 1.73 -14.53 1.14
CA PRO A 357 2.65 -15.34 0.34
C PRO A 357 3.34 -14.59 -0.80
N ALA A 358 2.66 -13.62 -1.41
CA ALA A 358 3.22 -12.84 -2.51
C ALA A 358 4.34 -11.92 -2.02
N ASP A 359 4.13 -11.20 -0.91
CA ASP A 359 5.11 -10.24 -0.39
C ASP A 359 6.41 -10.92 0.03
N GLN A 360 6.29 -12.10 0.60
CA GLN A 360 7.43 -12.91 1.00
C GLN A 360 8.21 -13.41 -0.22
N TRP A 361 7.54 -13.82 -1.29
CA TRP A 361 8.21 -14.25 -2.54
C TRP A 361 8.94 -13.08 -3.19
N SER A 362 8.31 -11.91 -3.27
CA SER A 362 8.94 -10.70 -3.79
C SER A 362 10.21 -10.35 -3.01
N VAL A 363 10.19 -10.43 -1.67
CA VAL A 363 11.39 -10.20 -0.84
C VAL A 363 12.47 -11.26 -1.07
N ILE A 364 12.12 -12.55 -1.16
CA ILE A 364 13.09 -13.62 -1.45
C ILE A 364 13.79 -13.36 -2.79
N GLU A 365 13.02 -13.09 -3.85
CA GLU A 365 13.57 -12.90 -5.19
C GLU A 365 14.41 -11.62 -5.29
N ALA A 366 14.01 -10.55 -4.60
CA ALA A 366 14.78 -9.32 -4.57
C ALA A 366 16.10 -9.45 -3.79
N GLU A 367 16.10 -10.17 -2.67
CA GLU A 367 17.33 -10.46 -1.92
C GLU A 367 18.28 -11.39 -2.71
N LEU A 368 17.75 -12.33 -3.50
CA LEU A 368 18.55 -13.11 -4.45
C LEU A 368 19.16 -12.23 -5.54
N ALA A 369 18.37 -11.34 -6.16
CA ALA A 369 18.86 -10.38 -7.15
C ALA A 369 19.93 -9.44 -6.57
N ALA A 370 19.89 -9.16 -5.26
CA ALA A 370 20.90 -8.37 -4.57
C ALA A 370 22.18 -9.16 -4.21
N GLY A 371 22.22 -10.48 -4.43
CA GLY A 371 23.33 -11.34 -4.04
C GLY A 371 23.38 -11.64 -2.53
N ARG A 372 22.22 -11.69 -1.86
CA ARG A 372 22.08 -11.89 -0.40
C ARG A 372 21.33 -13.20 -0.08
N PRO A 373 21.87 -14.37 -0.46
CA PRO A 373 21.15 -15.65 -0.37
C PRO A 373 20.79 -16.07 1.05
N GLN A 374 21.55 -15.64 2.07
CA GLN A 374 21.25 -15.96 3.46
C GLN A 374 19.95 -15.30 3.93
N ARG A 375 19.72 -14.04 3.52
CA ARG A 375 18.48 -13.31 3.81
C ARG A 375 17.28 -13.97 3.13
N ALA A 376 17.42 -14.26 1.83
CA ALA A 376 16.42 -14.99 1.06
C ALA A 376 16.07 -16.35 1.68
N ARG A 377 17.07 -17.13 2.10
CA ARG A 377 16.89 -18.43 2.76
C ARG A 377 16.11 -18.33 4.06
N GLN A 378 16.36 -17.30 4.87
CA GLN A 378 15.65 -17.13 6.15
C GLN A 378 14.15 -16.91 5.94
N VAL A 379 13.78 -16.06 4.97
CA VAL A 379 12.38 -15.81 4.63
C VAL A 379 11.73 -17.06 4.03
N PHE A 380 12.43 -17.74 3.11
CA PHE A 380 11.96 -18.97 2.49
C PHE A 380 11.63 -20.06 3.51
N LEU A 381 12.54 -20.36 4.44
CA LEU A 381 12.33 -21.42 5.44
C LEU A 381 11.17 -21.11 6.37
N ARG A 382 10.99 -19.83 6.74
CA ARG A 382 9.87 -19.40 7.57
C ARG A 382 8.54 -19.61 6.84
N GLN A 383 8.46 -19.27 5.56
CA GLN A 383 7.24 -19.46 4.79
C GLN A 383 6.96 -20.92 4.46
N ASP A 384 7.96 -21.72 4.11
CA ASP A 384 7.79 -23.16 3.89
C ASP A 384 7.19 -23.83 5.14
N ALA A 385 7.70 -23.49 6.32
CA ALA A 385 7.14 -23.95 7.59
C ALA A 385 5.69 -23.47 7.80
N ALA A 386 5.40 -22.19 7.50
CA ALA A 386 4.06 -21.62 7.66
C ALA A 386 3.02 -22.26 6.71
N LEU A 387 3.38 -22.47 5.45
CA LEU A 387 2.49 -23.09 4.46
C LEU A 387 2.25 -24.57 4.78
N ARG A 388 3.28 -25.31 5.21
CA ARG A 388 3.12 -26.71 5.65
C ARG A 388 2.17 -26.84 6.86
N ALA A 389 2.21 -25.89 7.78
CA ALA A 389 1.31 -25.86 8.93
C ALA A 389 -0.17 -25.63 8.54
N GLN A 390 -0.45 -25.02 7.38
CA GLN A 390 -1.81 -24.83 6.85
C GLN A 390 -2.35 -26.04 6.07
N GLY A 391 -1.52 -27.07 5.87
CA GLY A 391 -1.88 -28.30 5.17
C GLY A 391 -1.41 -28.35 3.70
N PRO A 392 -1.37 -29.56 3.10
CA PRO A 392 -0.74 -29.80 1.80
C PRO A 392 -1.40 -29.03 0.64
N ASN A 393 -2.71 -28.77 0.70
CA ASN A 393 -3.41 -28.01 -0.34
C ASN A 393 -2.96 -26.54 -0.39
N ALA A 394 -2.75 -25.90 0.77
CA ALA A 394 -2.30 -24.51 0.84
C ALA A 394 -0.89 -24.34 0.22
N TYR A 395 -0.01 -25.31 0.46
CA TYR A 395 1.34 -25.34 -0.11
C TYR A 395 1.32 -25.50 -1.64
N VAL A 396 0.55 -26.47 -2.14
CA VAL A 396 0.43 -26.75 -3.58
C VAL A 396 -0.23 -25.58 -4.31
N ASP A 397 -1.25 -24.96 -3.72
CA ASP A 397 -1.93 -23.80 -4.32
C ASP A 397 -1.02 -22.56 -4.38
N ALA A 398 -0.20 -22.33 -3.34
CA ALA A 398 0.79 -21.26 -3.35
C ALA A 398 1.85 -21.46 -4.46
N LEU A 399 2.32 -22.69 -4.65
CA LEU A 399 3.27 -23.04 -5.72
C LEU A 399 2.66 -22.88 -7.12
N ARG A 400 1.44 -23.41 -7.34
CA ARG A 400 0.73 -23.28 -8.63
C ARG A 400 0.52 -21.82 -9.02
N LYS A 401 0.13 -20.97 -8.06
CA LYS A 401 -0.05 -19.53 -8.30
C LYS A 401 1.24 -18.84 -8.72
N ARG A 402 2.40 -19.26 -8.18
CA ARG A 402 3.70 -18.74 -8.59
C ARG A 402 4.02 -19.14 -10.03
N LEU A 403 3.88 -20.42 -10.37
CA LEU A 403 4.21 -20.92 -11.72
C LEU A 403 3.33 -20.33 -12.83
N ALA A 404 2.18 -19.74 -12.48
CA ALA A 404 1.26 -19.11 -13.42
C ALA A 404 1.55 -17.62 -13.67
N ARG A 405 2.44 -16.99 -12.87
CA ARG A 405 2.92 -15.62 -13.04
C ARG A 405 4.25 -15.63 -13.75
#